data_AF-A0A518GYM0-F1
#
_entry.id   AF-A0A518GYM0-F1
#
_cell.length_a   1.000
_cell.length_b   1.000
_cell.length_c   1.000
_cell.angle_alpha   90.00
_cell.angle_beta   90.00
_cell.angle_gamma   90.00
#
_symmetry.space_group_name_H-M   'P 1'
#
loop_
_entity.id
_entity.type
_entity.pdbx_description
1 polymer ?
#
loop_
_entity_poly.entity_id
_entity_poly.type
_entity_poly.pdbx_seq_one_letter_code
_entity_poly.pdbx_strand_id
1 'polypeptide(L)'
;MDPLDAADADTRGHFLAFSLGPVQPFIASARSVRDLWTGSYVLSWLCLAGMQPIRDRFGDGAILSPNLGGNPLLGSRGVAHEGLPSACLPNRFLARIPDDDGDTARLLADDCERSCRAGWKQISGAVRRGLAVRMEGLDPHWDRLWDAQVDDFFEVRTVVLPLAGCDAPTLERLLCEQYDLTRPDGLAWGRLELVARLMEARGAAGHHPAYAARGDVPQKCSLLGSYEQMGPAGLDESRRFWEALAVPENAWSGTRTRRSERLCAVSLVKRFAWPAFLHEEVGLTPESGYFPDTATVAASRWLATEPEIRPDRERAEHGAWSGQWLHRAEQEGPGRRRVDDDRDPPPRDGLLRTIRRKRLAQDAPPAYLAILMMDGDRLGQWLAGIGPNGTPATRVAPNEWIAAISRALAQFSVGRVPEIVRRHGGVPIYSGGDDVLAFLPLEDSLPCVQELRDAYVEGWARWVDPLCEPAARSGATVSAGLAVVHHKEDLRYALGRARAAEHAAKQAGRDAVTLTICRRSGEHASVGLPWSLLPRVERWRTSFAAGASDRWLYVLRSELPTLGGDEMPWLAVEAEVRRLASRAEDPARRIGPDEAVDLLDAYREAMERRGRGRGRVLADFITLAQSASFLARGRD
;
A
#
# COMPACT_ATOMS: atom_id res chain seq x y z
N MET A 1 28.14 1.02 24.57
CA MET A 1 28.94 -0.15 24.93
C MET A 1 28.16 -1.32 24.37
N ASP A 2 28.61 -1.81 23.23
CA ASP A 2 27.84 -2.67 22.32
C ASP A 2 27.91 -4.14 22.81
N PRO A 3 26.79 -4.86 23.07
CA PRO A 3 26.85 -6.24 23.56
C PRO A 3 27.23 -7.29 22.50
N LEU A 4 27.72 -6.89 21.32
CA LEU A 4 27.87 -7.78 20.16
C LEU A 4 29.32 -8.03 19.70
N ASP A 5 30.32 -7.57 20.45
CA ASP A 5 31.72 -7.88 20.17
C ASP A 5 32.18 -9.17 20.88
N ALA A 6 32.19 -10.28 20.13
CA ALA A 6 33.22 -11.34 20.13
C ALA A 6 32.67 -12.59 19.44
N ALA A 7 33.52 -13.26 18.65
CA ALA A 7 33.25 -14.47 17.87
C ALA A 7 32.63 -15.67 18.63
N ASP A 8 32.47 -15.57 19.96
CA ASP A 8 31.83 -16.57 20.83
C ASP A 8 30.30 -16.35 20.98
N ALA A 9 29.82 -15.12 20.77
CA ALA A 9 28.39 -14.77 20.88
C ALA A 9 27.54 -15.42 19.78
N ASP A 10 28.16 -15.84 18.67
CA ASP A 10 27.46 -16.34 17.48
C ASP A 10 27.05 -17.82 17.55
N THR A 11 27.35 -18.52 18.65
CA THR A 11 27.00 -19.95 18.81
C THR A 11 25.91 -20.22 19.85
N ARG A 12 25.56 -19.21 20.65
CA ARG A 12 24.66 -19.31 21.81
C ARG A 12 23.39 -18.49 21.59
N GLY A 13 22.30 -18.94 22.21
CA GLY A 13 20.98 -18.35 22.10
C GLY A 13 20.09 -18.94 21.00
N HIS A 14 19.06 -18.19 20.65
CA HIS A 14 18.00 -18.62 19.75
C HIS A 14 17.62 -17.51 18.76
N PHE A 15 17.26 -17.90 17.53
CA PHE A 15 16.42 -17.05 16.70
C PHE A 15 14.95 -17.28 17.04
N LEU A 16 14.21 -16.20 17.20
CA LEU A 16 12.76 -16.21 17.29
C LEU A 16 12.21 -15.40 16.12
N ALA A 17 11.56 -16.10 15.19
CA ALA A 17 10.81 -15.47 14.12
C ALA A 17 9.32 -15.42 14.49
N PHE A 18 8.65 -14.38 14.02
CA PHE A 18 7.21 -14.17 14.19
C PHE A 18 6.57 -13.72 12.87
N SER A 19 5.34 -14.17 12.61
CA SER A 19 4.53 -13.70 11.49
C SER A 19 3.06 -13.59 11.88
N LEU A 20 2.43 -12.48 11.50
CA LEU A 20 0.99 -12.22 11.60
C LEU A 20 0.36 -12.25 10.20
N GLY A 21 -0.76 -12.96 10.05
CA GLY A 21 -1.55 -12.99 8.82
C GLY A 21 -3.03 -13.28 9.09
N PRO A 22 -3.92 -13.12 8.09
CA PRO A 22 -3.65 -12.69 6.72
C PRO A 22 -3.57 -11.16 6.57
N VAL A 23 -2.57 -10.66 5.83
CA VAL A 23 -2.36 -9.19 5.64
C VAL A 23 -3.21 -8.62 4.53
N GLN A 24 -3.03 -9.14 3.30
CA GLN A 24 -3.65 -8.56 2.11
C GLN A 24 -5.18 -8.64 2.11
N PRO A 25 -5.82 -9.77 2.48
CA PRO A 25 -7.27 -9.84 2.65
C PRO A 25 -7.80 -8.86 3.69
N PHE A 26 -7.05 -8.63 4.77
CA PHE A 26 -7.46 -7.68 5.80
C PHE A 26 -7.37 -6.24 5.31
N ILE A 27 -6.24 -5.81 4.75
CA ILE A 27 -6.04 -4.44 4.25
C ILE A 27 -6.98 -4.15 3.06
N ALA A 28 -7.01 -5.02 2.05
CA ALA A 28 -7.74 -4.79 0.79
C ALA A 28 -9.25 -4.67 0.95
N SER A 29 -9.82 -5.30 1.99
CA SER A 29 -11.26 -5.27 2.28
C SER A 29 -11.66 -3.91 2.84
N ALA A 30 -11.71 -2.90 1.99
CA ALA A 30 -11.93 -1.50 2.33
C ALA A 30 -12.95 -0.85 1.37
N ARG A 31 -13.88 -0.06 1.91
CA ARG A 31 -14.78 0.81 1.11
C ARG A 31 -14.44 2.28 1.25
N SER A 32 -13.52 2.61 2.16
CA SER A 32 -13.06 3.96 2.43
C SER A 32 -11.55 3.98 2.71
N VAL A 33 -10.94 5.17 2.56
CA VAL A 33 -9.55 5.42 2.94
C VAL A 33 -9.32 5.13 4.43
N ARG A 34 -10.30 5.45 5.27
CA ARG A 34 -10.29 5.13 6.71
C ARG A 34 -10.14 3.64 6.97
N ASP A 35 -10.94 2.81 6.30
CA ASP A 35 -10.87 1.35 6.46
C ASP A 35 -9.46 0.88 6.11
N LEU A 36 -8.93 1.35 4.98
CA LEU A 36 -7.62 0.96 4.48
C LEU A 36 -6.52 1.32 5.49
N TRP A 37 -6.49 2.57 5.96
CA TRP A 37 -5.52 3.02 6.97
C TRP A 37 -5.69 2.26 8.28
N THR A 38 -6.91 2.10 8.79
CA THR A 38 -7.16 1.42 10.08
C THR A 38 -6.74 -0.03 10.01
N GLY A 39 -6.98 -0.72 8.89
CA GLY A 39 -6.51 -2.08 8.68
C GLY A 39 -4.99 -2.19 8.74
N SER A 40 -4.28 -1.31 8.02
CA SER A 40 -2.81 -1.27 8.06
C SER A 40 -2.29 -0.94 9.46
N TYR A 41 -2.89 0.03 10.14
CA TYR A 41 -2.47 0.46 11.47
C TYR A 41 -2.69 -0.63 12.54
N VAL A 42 -3.83 -1.32 12.51
CA VAL A 42 -4.09 -2.47 13.39
C VAL A 42 -3.03 -3.55 13.20
N LEU A 43 -2.64 -3.89 11.96
CA LEU A 43 -1.59 -4.88 11.74
C LEU A 43 -0.25 -4.47 12.33
N SER A 44 0.17 -3.21 12.10
CA SER A 44 1.43 -2.70 12.67
C SER A 44 1.38 -2.67 14.21
N TRP A 45 0.24 -2.29 14.80
CA TRP A 45 0.05 -2.30 16.26
C TRP A 45 0.09 -3.71 16.85
N LEU A 46 -0.57 -4.68 16.21
CA LEU A 46 -0.56 -6.08 16.65
C LEU A 46 0.83 -6.71 16.54
N CYS A 47 1.61 -6.33 15.52
CA CYS A 47 3.00 -6.74 15.39
C CYS A 47 3.85 -6.16 16.54
N LEU A 48 3.67 -4.87 16.86
CA LEU A 48 4.32 -4.23 18.01
C LEU A 48 3.95 -4.93 19.33
N ALA A 49 2.67 -5.23 19.54
CA ALA A 49 2.22 -5.99 20.72
C ALA A 49 2.89 -7.37 20.80
N GLY A 50 3.07 -8.05 19.66
CA GLY A 50 3.81 -9.30 19.58
C GLY A 50 5.31 -9.17 19.91
N MET A 51 5.92 -8.02 19.67
CA MET A 51 7.33 -7.74 20.05
C MET A 51 7.47 -7.43 21.54
N GLN A 52 6.42 -6.93 22.20
CA GLN A 52 6.49 -6.38 23.56
C GLN A 52 7.14 -7.32 24.58
N PRO A 53 6.85 -8.63 24.64
CA PRO A 53 7.50 -9.53 25.59
C PRO A 53 9.03 -9.59 25.46
N ILE A 54 9.53 -9.54 24.22
CA ILE A 54 10.97 -9.51 23.94
C ILE A 54 11.55 -8.16 24.34
N ARG A 55 10.87 -7.07 24.00
CA ARG A 55 11.29 -5.71 24.31
C ARG A 55 11.38 -5.45 25.81
N ASP A 56 10.39 -5.92 26.57
CA ASP A 56 10.37 -5.76 28.03
C ASP A 56 11.52 -6.51 28.71
N ARG A 57 11.90 -7.68 28.17
CA ARG A 57 12.93 -8.54 28.76
C ARG A 57 14.35 -8.19 28.30
N PHE A 58 14.54 -7.87 27.02
CA PHE A 58 15.87 -7.72 26.41
C PHE A 58 16.08 -6.36 25.72
N GLY A 59 15.06 -5.50 25.66
CA GLY A 59 15.11 -4.23 24.97
C GLY A 59 14.96 -4.34 23.45
N ASP A 60 14.88 -3.17 22.79
CA ASP A 60 14.68 -3.07 21.34
C ASP A 60 15.85 -3.67 20.53
N GLY A 61 17.05 -3.73 21.10
CA GLY A 61 18.24 -4.29 20.46
C GLY A 61 18.17 -5.80 20.18
N ALA A 62 17.26 -6.52 20.84
CA ALA A 62 17.02 -7.94 20.55
C ALA A 62 16.24 -8.15 19.24
N ILE A 63 15.56 -7.12 18.71
CA ILE A 63 14.84 -7.19 17.44
C ILE A 63 15.81 -6.88 16.30
N LEU A 64 16.15 -7.89 15.50
CA LEU A 64 17.04 -7.74 14.34
C LEU A 64 16.33 -7.04 13.17
N SER A 65 15.07 -7.38 12.95
CA SER A 65 14.23 -6.78 11.92
C SER A 65 12.76 -6.82 12.33
N PRO A 66 11.97 -5.75 12.13
CA PRO A 66 12.35 -4.44 11.58
C PRO A 66 13.13 -3.59 12.60
N ASN A 67 13.82 -2.56 12.11
CA ASN A 67 14.48 -1.58 12.96
C ASN A 67 13.41 -0.69 13.60
N LEU A 68 13.43 -0.62 14.93
CA LEU A 68 12.44 0.11 15.71
C LEU A 68 12.74 1.60 15.87
N GLY A 69 13.95 2.04 15.50
CA GLY A 69 14.40 3.42 15.68
C GLY A 69 13.52 4.43 14.94
N GLY A 70 13.07 5.45 15.66
CA GLY A 70 12.27 6.54 15.09
C GLY A 70 10.83 6.18 14.72
N ASN A 71 10.37 4.95 15.00
CA ASN A 71 9.03 4.53 14.65
C ASN A 71 7.95 5.32 15.42
N PRO A 72 6.97 5.95 14.74
CA PRO A 72 5.91 6.71 15.41
C PRO A 72 5.08 5.90 16.40
N LEU A 73 4.96 4.57 16.19
CA LEU A 73 4.24 3.68 17.10
C LEU A 73 4.94 3.51 18.46
N LEU A 74 6.23 3.86 18.54
CA LEU A 74 7.04 3.80 19.74
C LEU A 74 7.22 5.17 20.40
N GLY A 75 6.73 6.24 19.77
CA GLY A 75 6.74 7.58 20.32
C GLY A 75 5.94 7.65 21.62
N SER A 76 6.35 8.53 22.54
CA SER A 76 5.63 8.76 23.79
C SER A 76 4.18 9.16 23.50
N ARG A 77 3.22 8.59 24.24
CA ARG A 77 1.82 9.05 24.26
C ARG A 77 1.79 10.57 24.41
N GLY A 78 1.17 11.28 23.46
CA GLY A 78 0.98 12.74 23.52
C GLY A 78 2.06 13.61 22.86
N VAL A 79 3.00 13.04 22.10
CA VAL A 79 3.80 13.86 21.16
C VAL A 79 2.89 14.28 20.01
N ALA A 80 2.72 15.60 19.82
CA ALA A 80 1.93 16.13 18.72
C ALA A 80 2.55 15.73 17.37
N HIS A 81 1.94 14.74 16.71
CA HIS A 81 2.24 14.42 15.33
C HIS A 81 1.45 15.35 14.41
N GLU A 82 2.10 15.91 13.38
CA GLU A 82 1.36 16.54 12.28
C GLU A 82 0.60 15.46 11.50
N GLY A 83 -0.69 15.34 11.81
CA GLY A 83 -1.59 14.37 11.22
C GLY A 83 -1.50 12.97 11.82
N LEU A 84 -2.09 12.00 11.13
CA LEU A 84 -2.16 10.62 11.61
C LEU A 84 -0.81 9.91 11.49
N PRO A 85 -0.41 9.12 12.50
CA PRO A 85 0.80 8.31 12.43
C PRO A 85 0.69 7.28 11.29
N SER A 86 1.79 7.05 10.58
CA SER A 86 1.80 6.06 9.49
C SER A 86 1.96 4.64 10.05
N ALA A 87 1.32 3.67 9.40
CA ALA A 87 1.48 2.25 9.71
C ALA A 87 2.82 1.76 9.15
N CYS A 88 3.87 1.78 10.00
CA CYS A 88 5.25 1.59 9.58
C CYS A 88 5.89 0.25 9.96
N LEU A 89 5.21 -0.59 10.74
CA LEU A 89 5.75 -1.90 11.08
C LEU A 89 5.21 -2.98 10.13
N PRO A 90 6.08 -3.82 9.55
CA PRO A 90 5.66 -4.99 8.78
C PRO A 90 4.96 -6.01 9.67
N ASN A 91 4.37 -7.03 9.06
CA ASN A 91 3.65 -8.11 9.74
C ASN A 91 4.56 -9.25 10.23
N ARG A 92 5.88 -9.08 10.17
CA ARG A 92 6.88 -10.09 10.53
C ARG A 92 8.00 -9.44 11.31
N PHE A 93 8.60 -10.20 12.22
CA PHE A 93 9.84 -9.79 12.87
C PHE A 93 10.75 -10.98 13.15
N LEU A 94 12.04 -10.69 13.26
CA LEU A 94 13.09 -11.61 13.64
C LEU A 94 13.82 -11.03 14.85
N ALA A 95 13.96 -11.84 15.89
CA ALA A 95 14.66 -11.47 17.12
C ALA A 95 15.79 -12.47 17.43
N ARG A 96 16.83 -11.96 18.09
CA ARG A 96 17.91 -12.76 18.69
C ARG A 96 17.71 -12.79 20.19
N ILE A 97 17.48 -13.99 20.72
CA ILE A 97 17.31 -14.23 22.15
C ILE A 97 18.65 -14.71 22.71
N PRO A 98 19.27 -13.98 23.65
CA PRO A 98 20.60 -14.32 24.15
C PRO A 98 20.59 -15.54 25.09
N ASP A 99 19.43 -15.92 25.64
CA ASP A 99 19.30 -17.06 26.55
C ASP A 99 19.50 -18.40 25.83
N ASP A 100 20.38 -19.25 26.37
CA ASP A 100 20.65 -20.61 25.90
C ASP A 100 19.58 -21.63 26.34
N ASP A 101 18.69 -21.24 27.26
CA ASP A 101 17.59 -22.08 27.69
C ASP A 101 16.46 -22.13 26.63
N GLY A 102 16.34 -23.27 25.98
CA GLY A 102 15.33 -23.52 24.94
C GLY A 102 13.90 -23.45 25.46
N ASP A 103 13.66 -23.76 26.73
CA ASP A 103 12.31 -23.68 27.31
C ASP A 103 11.91 -22.22 27.50
N THR A 104 12.83 -21.38 28.00
CA THR A 104 12.65 -19.92 28.04
C THR A 104 12.35 -19.33 26.66
N ALA A 105 13.11 -19.70 25.62
CA ALA A 105 12.89 -19.16 24.27
C ALA A 105 11.52 -19.57 23.68
N ARG A 106 11.06 -20.78 23.97
CA ARG A 106 9.71 -21.26 23.58
C ARG A 106 8.61 -20.55 24.35
N LEU A 107 8.76 -20.41 25.67
CA LEU A 107 7.82 -19.66 26.51
C LEU A 107 7.68 -18.23 26.02
N LEU A 108 8.79 -17.59 25.63
CA LEU A 108 8.79 -16.25 25.08
C LEU A 108 8.09 -16.18 23.72
N ALA A 109 8.26 -17.18 22.85
CA ALA A 109 7.52 -17.26 21.60
C ALA A 109 6.01 -17.40 21.83
N ASP A 110 5.60 -18.20 22.82
CA ASP A 110 4.20 -18.31 23.22
C ASP A 110 3.68 -16.99 23.83
N ASP A 111 4.51 -16.27 24.59
CA ASP A 111 4.18 -14.94 25.11
C ASP A 111 3.99 -13.92 23.99
N CYS A 112 4.83 -13.93 22.96
CA CYS A 112 4.67 -13.08 21.77
C CYS A 112 3.33 -13.36 21.07
N GLU A 113 2.97 -14.64 20.91
CA GLU A 113 1.68 -15.03 20.35
C GLU A 113 0.51 -14.58 21.23
N ARG A 114 0.57 -14.87 22.53
CA ARG A 114 -0.45 -14.46 23.51
C ARG A 114 -0.63 -12.95 23.53
N SER A 115 0.46 -12.18 23.54
CA SER A 115 0.44 -10.72 23.55
C SER A 115 -0.22 -10.15 22.30
N CYS A 116 0.13 -10.68 21.12
CA CYS A 116 -0.51 -10.29 19.86
C CYS A 116 -2.03 -10.58 19.87
N ARG A 117 -2.43 -11.79 20.28
CA ARG A 117 -3.85 -12.18 20.37
C ARG A 117 -4.61 -11.36 21.42
N ALA A 118 -3.98 -11.07 22.55
CA ALA A 118 -4.54 -10.21 23.60
C ALA A 118 -4.76 -8.79 23.07
N GLY A 119 -3.81 -8.22 22.33
CA GLY A 119 -3.98 -6.92 21.66
C GLY A 119 -5.17 -6.92 20.69
N TRP A 120 -5.35 -7.97 19.90
CA TRP A 120 -6.50 -8.11 19.01
C TRP A 120 -7.83 -8.19 19.77
N LYS A 121 -7.86 -8.93 20.88
CA LYS A 121 -9.02 -9.02 21.78
C LYS A 121 -9.33 -7.70 22.49
N GLN A 122 -8.32 -6.90 22.84
CA GLN A 122 -8.51 -5.57 23.41
C GLN A 122 -9.21 -4.64 22.42
N ILE A 123 -8.68 -4.55 21.19
CA ILE A 123 -9.25 -3.70 20.13
C ILE A 123 -10.68 -4.15 19.82
N SER A 124 -10.87 -5.44 19.54
CA SER A 124 -12.19 -5.97 19.18
C SER A 124 -13.20 -5.86 20.33
N GLY A 125 -12.78 -6.11 21.57
CA GLY A 125 -13.61 -5.93 22.75
C GLY A 125 -14.03 -4.47 22.97
N ALA A 126 -13.13 -3.51 22.76
CA ALA A 126 -13.45 -2.08 22.84
C ALA A 126 -14.50 -1.69 21.78
N VAL A 127 -14.34 -2.16 20.55
CA VAL A 127 -15.32 -1.92 19.48
C VAL A 127 -16.66 -2.57 19.82
N ARG A 128 -16.69 -3.84 20.26
CA ARG A 128 -17.91 -4.55 20.64
C ARG A 128 -18.69 -3.79 21.70
N ARG A 129 -18.02 -3.34 22.77
CA ARG A 129 -18.64 -2.57 23.86
C ARG A 129 -19.21 -1.24 23.37
N GLY A 130 -18.48 -0.48 22.55
CA GLY A 130 -18.99 0.79 22.04
C GLY A 130 -20.12 0.64 21.01
N LEU A 131 -20.16 -0.47 20.28
CA LEU A 131 -21.26 -0.80 19.37
C LEU A 131 -22.49 -1.35 20.09
N ALA A 132 -22.35 -2.05 21.21
CA ALA A 132 -23.47 -2.59 21.98
C ALA A 132 -24.50 -1.50 22.33
N VAL A 133 -24.02 -0.31 22.74
CA VAL A 133 -24.86 0.88 23.03
C VAL A 133 -25.78 1.28 21.86
N ARG A 134 -25.39 0.96 20.62
CA ARG A 134 -26.12 1.30 19.38
C ARG A 134 -26.90 0.12 18.80
N MET A 135 -26.42 -1.11 19.01
CA MET A 135 -26.89 -2.30 18.29
C MET A 135 -27.77 -3.21 19.16
N GLU A 136 -27.58 -3.23 20.48
CA GLU A 136 -28.30 -4.14 21.39
C GLU A 136 -29.79 -3.80 21.49
N GLY A 137 -30.14 -2.51 21.41
CA GLY A 137 -31.54 -2.06 21.33
C GLY A 137 -32.22 -2.38 19.99
N LEU A 138 -31.45 -2.69 18.94
CA LEU A 138 -31.98 -3.09 17.63
C LEU A 138 -32.13 -4.61 17.52
N ASP A 139 -31.17 -5.36 18.06
CA ASP A 139 -31.19 -6.82 18.20
C ASP A 139 -30.31 -7.23 19.40
N PRO A 140 -30.87 -7.84 20.47
CA PRO A 140 -30.09 -8.30 21.62
C PRO A 140 -29.02 -9.35 21.29
N HIS A 141 -29.14 -10.05 20.16
CA HIS A 141 -28.22 -11.11 19.74
C HIS A 141 -27.39 -10.71 18.51
N TRP A 142 -27.24 -9.41 18.27
CA TRP A 142 -26.56 -8.88 17.08
C TRP A 142 -25.13 -9.42 16.91
N ASP A 143 -24.45 -9.73 18.01
CA ASP A 143 -23.05 -10.15 18.07
C ASP A 143 -22.87 -11.66 18.25
N ARG A 144 -23.90 -12.48 17.99
CA ARG A 144 -23.87 -13.94 18.18
C ARG A 144 -22.73 -14.68 17.47
N LEU A 145 -22.14 -14.10 16.43
CA LEU A 145 -21.00 -14.65 15.68
C LEU A 145 -19.66 -13.97 16.03
N TRP A 146 -19.65 -13.02 16.96
CA TRP A 146 -18.51 -12.13 17.19
C TRP A 146 -17.24 -12.87 17.57
N ASP A 147 -17.29 -13.66 18.65
CA ASP A 147 -16.10 -14.34 19.17
C ASP A 147 -15.58 -15.34 18.15
N ALA A 148 -16.47 -16.15 17.56
CA ALA A 148 -16.10 -17.12 16.54
C ALA A 148 -15.40 -16.49 15.31
N GLN A 149 -15.80 -15.29 14.88
CA GLN A 149 -15.15 -14.60 13.76
C GLN A 149 -13.86 -13.88 14.16
N VAL A 150 -13.82 -13.27 15.35
CA VAL A 150 -12.66 -12.54 15.85
C VAL A 150 -11.52 -13.49 16.20
N ASP A 151 -11.81 -14.61 16.85
CA ASP A 151 -10.81 -15.62 17.25
C ASP A 151 -10.17 -16.32 16.05
N ASP A 152 -10.94 -16.49 14.99
CA ASP A 152 -10.55 -17.22 13.79
C ASP A 152 -9.70 -16.37 12.84
N PHE A 153 -9.93 -15.06 12.77
CA PHE A 153 -9.41 -14.24 11.67
C PHE A 153 -7.88 -14.18 11.57
N PHE A 154 -7.20 -13.87 12.69
CA PHE A 154 -5.76 -13.69 12.69
C PHE A 154 -5.04 -14.96 13.11
N GLU A 155 -4.08 -15.33 12.26
CA GLU A 155 -3.13 -16.37 12.52
C GLU A 155 -1.79 -15.77 12.90
N VAL A 156 -1.30 -16.23 14.05
CA VAL A 156 0.01 -15.88 14.57
C VAL A 156 0.87 -17.12 14.49
N ARG A 157 2.07 -16.98 13.92
CA ARG A 157 3.05 -18.06 13.81
C ARG A 157 4.35 -17.64 14.44
N THR A 158 4.96 -18.55 15.18
CA THR A 158 6.29 -18.41 15.77
C THR A 158 7.16 -19.61 15.42
N VAL A 159 8.46 -19.36 15.28
CA VAL A 159 9.50 -20.37 15.12
C VAL A 159 10.65 -19.98 16.04
N VAL A 160 11.11 -20.94 16.83
CA VAL A 160 12.30 -20.81 17.67
C VAL A 160 13.36 -21.76 17.13
N LEU A 161 14.53 -21.23 16.80
CA LEU A 161 15.66 -22.01 16.29
C LEU A 161 16.84 -21.92 17.29
N PRO A 162 17.25 -23.03 17.93
CA PRO A 162 18.42 -23.06 18.80
C PRO A 162 19.70 -22.97 17.97
N LEU A 163 20.54 -21.96 18.22
CA LEU A 163 21.75 -21.72 17.42
C LEU A 163 22.80 -22.81 17.67
N ALA A 164 22.97 -23.24 18.92
CA ALA A 164 23.93 -24.28 19.29
C ALA A 164 23.63 -25.65 18.64
N GLY A 165 22.35 -25.97 18.43
CA GLY A 165 21.92 -27.22 17.78
C GLY A 165 21.96 -27.19 16.26
N CYS A 166 22.30 -26.04 15.66
CA CYS A 166 22.42 -25.86 14.22
C CYS A 166 23.89 -25.76 13.82
N ASP A 167 24.61 -26.88 13.95
CA ASP A 167 25.97 -27.05 13.48
C ASP A 167 26.01 -27.33 11.96
N ALA A 168 27.20 -27.31 11.36
CA ALA A 168 27.36 -27.52 9.92
C ALA A 168 26.76 -28.85 9.44
N PRO A 169 27.00 -30.02 10.08
CA PRO A 169 26.37 -31.29 9.68
C PRO A 169 24.83 -31.25 9.73
N THR A 170 24.25 -30.59 10.73
CA THR A 170 22.79 -30.44 10.83
C THR A 170 22.25 -29.57 9.70
N LEU A 171 22.91 -28.45 9.40
CA LEU A 171 22.51 -27.55 8.32
C LEU A 171 22.68 -28.21 6.95
N GLU A 172 23.78 -28.93 6.69
CA GLU A 172 23.96 -29.72 5.47
C GLU A 172 22.83 -30.73 5.27
N ARG A 173 22.44 -31.42 6.34
CA ARG A 173 21.36 -32.42 6.29
C ARG A 173 19.98 -31.79 6.05
N LEU A 174 19.71 -30.59 6.59
CA LEU A 174 18.39 -29.96 6.52
C LEU A 174 18.21 -29.02 5.33
N LEU A 175 19.28 -28.40 4.84
CA LEU A 175 19.28 -27.44 3.73
C LEU A 175 19.86 -28.03 2.43
N CYS A 176 20.59 -29.14 2.49
CA CYS A 176 21.19 -29.84 1.36
C CYS A 176 22.01 -28.89 0.45
N GLU A 177 21.73 -28.86 -0.86
CA GLU A 177 22.45 -28.08 -1.88
C GLU A 177 22.42 -26.57 -1.66
N GLN A 178 21.61 -26.08 -0.71
CA GLN A 178 21.43 -24.65 -0.46
C GLN A 178 22.31 -24.14 0.68
N TYR A 179 23.10 -25.01 1.31
CA TYR A 179 24.06 -24.64 2.34
C TYR A 179 25.46 -24.49 1.75
N ASP A 180 25.92 -23.24 1.60
CA ASP A 180 27.25 -22.93 1.10
C ASP A 180 28.28 -22.88 2.25
N LEU A 181 28.95 -24.02 2.46
CA LEU A 181 30.07 -24.18 3.40
C LEU A 181 31.32 -23.36 3.03
N THR A 182 31.43 -22.91 1.78
CA THR A 182 32.62 -22.19 1.30
C THR A 182 32.59 -20.70 1.69
N ARG A 183 31.45 -20.22 2.19
CA ARG A 183 31.27 -18.86 2.67
C ARG A 183 31.90 -18.71 4.07
N PRO A 184 32.71 -17.65 4.34
CA PRO A 184 33.38 -17.45 5.63
C PRO A 184 32.44 -17.47 6.85
N ASP A 185 31.18 -17.08 6.67
CA ASP A 185 30.10 -17.09 7.68
C ASP A 185 28.98 -18.11 7.35
N GLY A 186 29.29 -19.19 6.63
CA GLY A 186 28.31 -20.17 6.14
C GLY A 186 27.35 -20.67 7.22
N LEU A 187 27.85 -20.91 8.43
CA LEU A 187 27.06 -21.36 9.58
C LEU A 187 25.96 -20.36 9.98
N ALA A 188 26.29 -19.08 10.09
CA ALA A 188 25.34 -18.03 10.45
C ALA A 188 24.28 -17.83 9.35
N TRP A 189 24.70 -17.85 8.09
CA TRP A 189 23.81 -17.78 6.93
C TRP A 189 22.86 -18.99 6.85
N GLY A 190 23.35 -20.20 7.08
CA GLY A 190 22.52 -21.41 7.09
C GLY A 190 21.48 -21.40 8.22
N ARG A 191 21.83 -20.88 9.41
CA ARG A 191 20.85 -20.71 10.50
C ARG A 191 19.73 -19.74 10.13
N LEU A 192 20.06 -18.63 9.47
CA LEU A 192 19.07 -17.66 8.98
C LEU A 192 18.15 -18.27 7.91
N GLU A 193 18.73 -18.98 6.95
CA GLU A 193 17.97 -19.68 5.89
C GLU A 193 17.04 -20.74 6.50
N LEU A 194 17.52 -21.49 7.49
CA LEU A 194 16.72 -22.51 8.16
C LEU A 194 15.53 -21.91 8.91
N VAL A 195 15.70 -20.79 9.65
CA VAL A 195 14.56 -20.15 10.34
C VAL A 195 13.53 -19.60 9.33
N ALA A 196 13.98 -19.05 8.19
CA ALA A 196 13.10 -18.59 7.13
C ALA A 196 12.27 -19.74 6.53
N ARG A 197 12.90 -20.88 6.24
CA ARG A 197 12.21 -22.08 5.71
C ARG A 197 11.25 -22.70 6.70
N LEU A 198 11.62 -22.78 7.97
CA LEU A 198 10.72 -23.27 9.01
C LEU A 198 9.48 -22.38 9.11
N MET A 199 9.64 -21.07 8.93
CA MET A 199 8.51 -20.15 8.85
C MET A 199 7.64 -20.36 7.62
N GLU A 200 8.24 -20.56 6.44
CA GLU A 200 7.51 -20.87 5.22
C GLU A 200 6.75 -22.20 5.33
N ALA A 201 7.36 -23.23 5.90
CA ALA A 201 6.73 -24.52 6.15
C ALA A 201 5.55 -24.41 7.12
N ARG A 202 5.70 -23.61 8.20
CA ARG A 202 4.57 -23.26 9.10
C ARG A 202 3.46 -22.49 8.37
N GLY A 203 3.81 -21.69 7.37
CA GLY A 203 2.89 -20.99 6.47
C GLY A 203 2.11 -21.95 5.56
N ALA A 204 2.80 -22.91 4.96
CA ALA A 204 2.26 -23.84 3.96
C ALA A 204 1.17 -24.78 4.51
N ALA A 205 1.14 -25.02 5.82
CA ALA A 205 0.06 -25.76 6.48
C ALA A 205 -1.33 -25.11 6.26
N GLY A 206 -1.37 -23.83 5.86
CA GLY A 206 -2.59 -23.08 5.58
C GLY A 206 -3.35 -22.71 6.85
N HIS A 207 -4.12 -21.63 6.77
CA HIS A 207 -5.14 -21.35 7.77
C HIS A 207 -6.40 -22.12 7.35
N HIS A 208 -6.83 -23.09 8.17
CA HIS A 208 -8.16 -23.67 8.07
C HIS A 208 -9.05 -22.98 9.09
N PRO A 209 -9.96 -22.08 8.66
CA PRO A 209 -10.92 -21.46 9.56
C PRO A 209 -11.64 -22.52 10.38
N ALA A 210 -11.57 -22.43 11.70
CA ALA A 210 -12.43 -23.21 12.60
C ALA A 210 -13.86 -22.67 12.56
N TYR A 211 -14.04 -21.46 12.05
CA TYR A 211 -15.34 -20.83 11.85
C TYR A 211 -16.21 -21.60 10.84
N ALA A 212 -17.34 -22.09 11.32
CA ALA A 212 -18.45 -22.57 10.49
C ALA A 212 -19.76 -22.02 11.04
N ALA A 213 -20.46 -21.19 10.26
CA ALA A 213 -21.80 -20.74 10.62
C ALA A 213 -22.74 -21.97 10.68
N ARG A 214 -23.45 -22.14 11.79
CA ARG A 214 -24.45 -23.21 11.99
C ARG A 214 -25.80 -22.60 12.34
N GLY A 215 -26.89 -23.27 11.92
CA GLY A 215 -28.26 -22.78 12.14
C GLY A 215 -28.65 -21.72 11.11
N ASP A 216 -29.36 -20.68 11.54
CA ASP A 216 -29.78 -19.56 10.68
C ASP A 216 -28.58 -18.70 10.27
N VAL A 217 -28.07 -18.95 9.06
CA VAL A 217 -26.88 -18.30 8.51
C VAL A 217 -27.23 -16.91 7.96
N PRO A 218 -26.66 -15.81 8.50
CA PRO A 218 -26.82 -14.47 7.93
C PRO A 218 -26.27 -14.33 6.52
N GLN A 219 -26.58 -13.20 5.89
CA GLN A 219 -25.91 -12.83 4.64
C GLN A 219 -24.41 -12.62 4.85
N LYS A 220 -23.63 -12.72 3.77
CA LYS A 220 -22.20 -12.40 3.82
C LYS A 220 -21.97 -10.91 4.05
N CYS A 221 -20.86 -10.63 4.71
CA CYS A 221 -20.33 -9.30 4.91
C CYS A 221 -20.05 -8.62 3.56
N SER A 222 -20.64 -7.45 3.36
CA SER A 222 -20.44 -6.60 2.18
C SER A 222 -19.01 -6.06 2.02
N LEU A 223 -18.18 -6.11 3.07
CA LEU A 223 -16.79 -5.64 3.05
C LEU A 223 -15.80 -6.78 2.82
N LEU A 224 -15.79 -7.77 3.72
CA LEU A 224 -14.87 -8.92 3.68
C LEU A 224 -15.33 -10.05 2.75
N GLY A 225 -16.64 -10.25 2.57
CA GLY A 225 -17.20 -11.32 1.74
C GLY A 225 -17.11 -12.74 2.32
N SER A 226 -16.05 -13.05 3.08
CA SER A 226 -15.81 -14.41 3.60
C SER A 226 -16.69 -14.78 4.81
N TYR A 227 -16.93 -13.81 5.70
CA TYR A 227 -17.72 -14.01 6.92
C TYR A 227 -19.15 -13.49 6.79
N GLU A 228 -20.04 -14.07 7.56
CA GLU A 228 -21.42 -13.67 7.79
C GLU A 228 -21.47 -12.34 8.53
N GLN A 229 -22.46 -11.51 8.23
CA GLN A 229 -22.70 -10.25 8.94
C GLN A 229 -23.11 -10.46 10.41
N MET A 230 -22.96 -9.40 11.20
CA MET A 230 -23.66 -9.27 12.48
C MET A 230 -25.15 -8.95 12.28
N GLY A 231 -25.95 -9.14 13.34
CA GLY A 231 -27.39 -8.91 13.34
C GLY A 231 -28.23 -10.12 12.92
N PRO A 232 -29.52 -9.88 12.63
CA PRO A 232 -30.47 -10.94 12.27
C PRO A 232 -30.09 -11.70 11.00
N ALA A 233 -30.48 -12.97 10.93
CA ALA A 233 -30.26 -13.81 9.75
C ALA A 233 -31.23 -13.50 8.60
N GLY A 234 -32.50 -13.23 8.93
CA GLY A 234 -33.55 -12.99 7.95
C GLY A 234 -33.26 -11.77 7.09
N LEU A 235 -33.51 -11.85 5.78
CA LEU A 235 -33.18 -10.78 4.82
C LEU A 235 -33.82 -9.43 5.16
N ASP A 236 -35.12 -9.43 5.49
CA ASP A 236 -35.84 -8.20 5.82
C ASP A 236 -35.47 -7.65 7.20
N GLU A 237 -35.28 -8.51 8.19
CA GLU A 237 -34.85 -8.12 9.54
C GLU A 237 -33.45 -7.53 9.52
N SER A 238 -32.52 -8.20 8.83
CA SER A 238 -31.17 -7.70 8.51
C SER A 238 -31.24 -6.33 7.86
N ARG A 239 -32.09 -6.17 6.83
CA ARG A 239 -32.23 -4.88 6.15
C ARG A 239 -32.67 -3.76 7.08
N ARG A 240 -33.73 -3.98 7.87
CA ARG A 240 -34.21 -3.00 8.85
C ARG A 240 -33.17 -2.67 9.91
N PHE A 241 -32.45 -3.68 10.40
CA PHE A 241 -31.38 -3.53 11.38
C PHE A 241 -30.28 -2.59 10.90
N TRP A 242 -29.75 -2.82 9.69
CA TRP A 242 -28.68 -1.98 9.14
C TRP A 242 -29.16 -0.61 8.68
N GLU A 243 -30.40 -0.48 8.20
CA GLU A 243 -31.02 0.82 7.91
C GLU A 243 -31.18 1.66 9.18
N ALA A 244 -31.60 1.06 10.30
CA ALA A 244 -31.70 1.71 11.59
C ALA A 244 -30.32 2.08 12.17
N LEU A 245 -29.28 1.26 11.94
CA LEU A 245 -27.92 1.57 12.37
C LEU A 245 -27.28 2.72 11.56
N ALA A 246 -27.65 2.88 10.29
CA ALA A 246 -27.05 3.86 9.38
C ALA A 246 -27.49 5.31 9.60
N VAL A 247 -28.39 5.57 10.55
CA VAL A 247 -28.86 6.93 10.87
C VAL A 247 -27.75 7.78 11.52
N PRO A 248 -27.72 9.12 11.32
CA PRO A 248 -26.66 9.99 11.84
C PRO A 248 -26.45 9.91 13.35
N GLU A 249 -27.50 9.65 14.13
CA GLU A 249 -27.49 9.55 15.60
C GLU A 249 -26.65 8.37 16.08
N ASN A 250 -26.51 7.33 15.26
CA ASN A 250 -25.70 6.14 15.54
C ASN A 250 -24.23 6.32 15.12
N ALA A 251 -23.85 7.46 14.53
CA ALA A 251 -22.46 7.75 14.23
C ALA A 251 -21.58 7.71 15.51
N TRP A 252 -20.34 7.26 15.36
CA TRP A 252 -19.36 7.21 16.45
C TRP A 252 -18.14 8.05 16.09
N SER A 253 -18.07 9.26 16.66
CA SER A 253 -17.01 10.24 16.42
C SER A 253 -16.73 10.46 14.92
N GLY A 254 -17.80 10.64 14.16
CA GLY A 254 -17.77 10.83 12.70
C GLY A 254 -17.55 9.55 11.88
N THR A 255 -17.45 8.38 12.51
CA THR A 255 -17.50 7.07 11.83
C THR A 255 -18.95 6.65 11.66
N ARG A 256 -19.34 6.21 10.45
CA ARG A 256 -20.71 5.82 10.11
C ARG A 256 -20.76 4.48 9.39
N THR A 257 -21.91 3.83 9.44
CA THR A 257 -22.31 2.74 8.54
C THR A 257 -23.25 3.27 7.46
N ARG A 258 -23.32 2.60 6.32
CA ARG A 258 -24.27 2.91 5.24
C ARG A 258 -25.46 1.96 5.26
N ARG A 259 -26.60 2.39 4.74
CA ARG A 259 -27.84 1.58 4.68
C ARG A 259 -27.65 0.26 3.93
N SER A 260 -26.81 0.28 2.91
CA SER A 260 -26.43 -0.87 2.09
C SER A 260 -25.30 -1.73 2.67
N GLU A 261 -24.67 -1.32 3.78
CA GLU A 261 -23.60 -2.11 4.41
C GLU A 261 -24.17 -3.24 5.26
N ARG A 262 -23.49 -4.38 5.19
CA ARG A 262 -23.65 -5.56 6.03
C ARG A 262 -22.26 -5.95 6.51
N LEU A 263 -21.96 -5.86 7.80
CA LEU A 263 -20.58 -6.01 8.27
C LEU A 263 -20.46 -7.18 9.25
N CYS A 264 -19.45 -8.03 9.06
CA CYS A 264 -19.02 -9.03 10.04
C CYS A 264 -18.24 -8.37 11.20
N ALA A 265 -17.93 -9.13 12.24
CA ALA A 265 -17.22 -8.62 13.42
C ALA A 265 -15.88 -8.00 13.04
N VAL A 266 -15.08 -8.70 12.22
CA VAL A 266 -13.77 -8.20 11.76
C VAL A 266 -13.89 -6.88 10.97
N SER A 267 -14.93 -6.73 10.14
CA SER A 267 -15.19 -5.50 9.40
C SER A 267 -15.66 -4.35 10.30
N LEU A 268 -16.46 -4.65 11.32
CA LEU A 268 -16.83 -3.66 12.34
C LEU A 268 -15.61 -3.22 13.14
N VAL A 269 -14.75 -4.15 13.55
CA VAL A 269 -13.49 -3.82 14.23
C VAL A 269 -12.64 -2.91 13.34
N LYS A 270 -12.47 -3.27 12.06
CA LYS A 270 -11.71 -2.45 11.12
C LYS A 270 -12.30 -1.04 10.93
N ARG A 271 -13.62 -0.90 10.89
CA ARG A 271 -14.30 0.40 10.72
C ARG A 271 -14.21 1.28 11.98
N PHE A 272 -14.29 0.67 13.17
CA PHE A 272 -14.48 1.37 14.44
C PHE A 272 -13.29 1.29 15.41
N ALA A 273 -12.18 0.62 15.06
CA ALA A 273 -10.99 0.55 15.94
C ALA A 273 -10.42 1.94 16.26
N TRP A 274 -10.47 2.89 15.33
CA TRP A 274 -10.04 4.28 15.59
C TRP A 274 -10.83 4.95 16.72
N PRO A 275 -12.16 5.17 16.59
CA PRO A 275 -12.93 5.82 17.64
C PRO A 275 -13.05 4.98 18.93
N ALA A 276 -12.80 3.67 18.88
CA ALA A 276 -12.94 2.79 20.03
C ALA A 276 -11.67 2.60 20.86
N PHE A 277 -10.49 2.69 20.25
CA PHE A 277 -9.25 2.24 20.88
C PHE A 277 -8.01 3.01 20.40
N LEU A 278 -7.77 3.05 19.09
CA LEU A 278 -6.48 3.51 18.57
C LEU A 278 -6.20 4.99 18.84
N HIS A 279 -7.22 5.84 18.89
CA HIS A 279 -7.04 7.28 19.16
C HIS A 279 -6.41 7.53 20.54
N GLU A 280 -6.80 6.76 21.57
CA GLU A 280 -6.24 6.87 22.93
C GLU A 280 -4.78 6.44 22.94
N GLU A 281 -4.46 5.35 22.23
CA GLU A 281 -3.09 4.83 22.15
C GLU A 281 -2.11 5.81 21.50
N VAL A 282 -2.58 6.62 20.55
CA VAL A 282 -1.78 7.66 19.90
C VAL A 282 -1.87 9.02 20.57
N GLY A 283 -2.67 9.16 21.63
CA GLY A 283 -2.88 10.43 22.33
C GLY A 283 -3.59 11.49 21.48
N LEU A 284 -4.47 11.07 20.56
CA LEU A 284 -5.25 11.95 19.71
C LEU A 284 -6.75 11.87 20.05
N THR A 285 -7.54 12.90 19.71
CA THR A 285 -8.99 12.84 19.93
C THR A 285 -9.66 11.93 18.90
N PRO A 286 -10.80 11.28 19.20
CA PRO A 286 -11.53 10.50 18.20
C PRO A 286 -11.85 11.31 16.93
N GLU A 287 -12.12 12.60 17.08
CA GLU A 287 -12.51 13.52 16.01
C GLU A 287 -11.33 13.92 15.11
N SER A 288 -10.08 13.86 15.61
CA SER A 288 -8.86 14.20 14.86
C SER A 288 -8.55 13.26 13.69
N GLY A 289 -9.21 12.09 13.63
CA GLY A 289 -9.06 11.12 12.54
C GLY A 289 -9.74 11.57 11.24
N TYR A 290 -9.20 12.61 10.60
CA TYR A 290 -9.60 12.98 9.25
C TYR A 290 -8.88 12.11 8.22
N PHE A 291 -9.66 11.27 7.55
CA PHE A 291 -9.23 10.49 6.39
C PHE A 291 -9.87 11.13 5.17
N PRO A 292 -9.10 11.82 4.30
CA PRO A 292 -9.67 12.39 3.09
C PRO A 292 -10.27 11.28 2.22
N ASP A 293 -11.48 11.50 1.72
CA ASP A 293 -12.07 10.59 0.75
C ASP A 293 -11.35 10.70 -0.61
N THR A 294 -11.60 9.73 -1.49
CA THR A 294 -10.96 9.65 -2.82
C THR A 294 -11.18 10.90 -3.68
N ALA A 295 -12.33 11.58 -3.55
CA ALA A 295 -12.60 12.82 -4.28
C ALA A 295 -11.77 13.99 -3.73
N THR A 296 -11.57 14.01 -2.41
CA THR A 296 -10.70 14.98 -1.74
C THR A 296 -9.26 14.80 -2.16
N VAL A 297 -8.77 13.56 -2.23
CA VAL A 297 -7.40 13.28 -2.69
C VAL A 297 -7.22 13.66 -4.16
N ALA A 298 -8.18 13.30 -5.03
CA ALA A 298 -8.16 13.69 -6.44
C ALA A 298 -8.03 15.21 -6.62
N ALA A 299 -8.75 15.97 -5.80
CA ALA A 299 -8.80 17.42 -5.88
C ALA A 299 -7.82 18.15 -4.94
N SER A 300 -6.82 17.50 -4.36
CA SER A 300 -5.98 18.10 -3.30
C SER A 300 -5.28 19.39 -3.75
N ARG A 301 -4.71 19.42 -4.97
CA ARG A 301 -4.12 20.63 -5.57
C ARG A 301 -5.17 21.70 -5.86
N TRP A 302 -6.31 21.31 -6.42
CA TRP A 302 -7.42 22.22 -6.66
C TRP A 302 -8.00 22.80 -5.36
N LEU A 303 -7.95 22.09 -4.23
CA LEU A 303 -8.40 22.60 -2.94
C LEU A 303 -7.43 23.64 -2.37
N ALA A 304 -6.12 23.44 -2.58
CA ALA A 304 -5.04 24.28 -2.08
C ALA A 304 -4.87 25.62 -2.82
N THR A 305 -5.36 25.75 -4.04
CA THR A 305 -5.34 27.02 -4.78
C THR A 305 -6.32 28.05 -4.20
N GLU A 306 -6.16 29.34 -4.48
CA GLU A 306 -7.06 30.38 -3.94
C GLU A 306 -8.44 30.41 -4.63
N PRO A 307 -9.58 30.60 -3.92
CA PRO A 307 -9.71 30.61 -2.47
C PRO A 307 -9.47 29.21 -1.89
N GLU A 308 -8.58 29.12 -0.90
CA GLU A 308 -8.26 27.86 -0.24
C GLU A 308 -9.52 27.27 0.42
N ILE A 309 -9.78 25.98 0.20
CA ILE A 309 -10.82 25.23 0.90
C ILE A 309 -10.12 24.14 1.69
N ARG A 310 -10.19 24.21 3.02
CA ARG A 310 -9.55 23.26 3.94
C ARG A 310 -10.58 22.24 4.46
N PRO A 311 -10.58 21.00 3.94
CA PRO A 311 -11.57 19.97 4.30
C PRO A 311 -11.57 19.60 5.79
N ASP A 312 -10.37 19.55 6.38
CA ASP A 312 -10.11 19.29 7.79
C ASP A 312 -10.76 20.35 8.68
N ARG A 313 -10.59 21.64 8.35
CA ARG A 313 -11.23 22.75 9.06
C ARG A 313 -12.73 22.76 8.90
N GLU A 314 -13.22 22.59 7.66
CA GLU A 314 -14.66 22.56 7.40
C GLU A 314 -15.33 21.41 8.17
N ARG A 315 -14.68 20.23 8.24
CA ARG A 315 -15.18 19.12 9.07
C ARG A 315 -15.12 19.43 10.56
N ALA A 316 -14.05 20.05 11.05
CA ALA A 316 -13.89 20.37 12.47
C ALA A 316 -14.91 21.43 12.94
N GLU A 317 -15.15 22.47 12.14
CA GLU A 317 -16.04 23.59 12.48
C GLU A 317 -17.52 23.27 12.22
N HIS A 318 -17.82 22.45 11.22
CA HIS A 318 -19.19 22.21 10.75
C HIS A 318 -19.64 20.75 10.79
N GLY A 319 -18.80 19.85 11.32
CA GLY A 319 -19.14 18.45 11.61
C GLY A 319 -19.16 17.50 10.41
N ALA A 320 -18.97 17.99 9.18
CA ALA A 320 -18.98 17.15 7.98
C ALA A 320 -18.12 17.71 6.85
N TRP A 321 -17.52 16.79 6.10
CA TRP A 321 -16.94 17.05 4.79
C TRP A 321 -17.22 15.86 3.88
N SER A 322 -17.50 16.13 2.60
CA SER A 322 -17.36 15.12 1.55
C SER A 322 -16.78 15.77 0.29
N GLY A 323 -15.72 15.19 -0.26
CA GLY A 323 -15.14 15.63 -1.52
C GLY A 323 -16.11 15.46 -2.70
N GLN A 324 -17.16 14.65 -2.56
CA GLN A 324 -18.22 14.55 -3.58
C GLN A 324 -18.98 15.87 -3.79
N TRP A 325 -18.97 16.78 -2.80
CA TRP A 325 -19.59 18.09 -2.90
C TRP A 325 -18.95 18.95 -4.01
N LEU A 326 -17.68 18.73 -4.32
CA LEU A 326 -16.95 19.41 -5.39
C LEU A 326 -17.59 19.14 -6.78
N HIS A 327 -18.18 17.96 -6.94
CA HIS A 327 -18.75 17.49 -8.21
C HIS A 327 -20.29 17.63 -8.30
N ARG A 328 -20.98 18.07 -7.24
CA ARG A 328 -22.46 18.12 -7.21
C ARG A 328 -23.09 19.05 -8.26
N ALA A 329 -22.47 20.19 -8.56
CA ALA A 329 -23.07 21.19 -9.44
C ALA A 329 -23.26 20.72 -10.90
N GLU A 330 -22.56 19.67 -11.34
CA GLU A 330 -22.71 19.12 -12.71
C GLU A 330 -23.94 18.22 -12.87
N GLN A 331 -24.50 17.68 -11.79
CA GLN A 331 -25.58 16.70 -11.86
C GLN A 331 -26.98 17.29 -11.69
N GLU A 332 -27.09 18.55 -11.28
CA GLU A 332 -28.37 19.22 -10.97
C GLU A 332 -28.84 20.13 -12.12
N GLY A 333 -28.81 19.63 -13.35
CA GLY A 333 -29.62 20.20 -14.43
C GLY A 333 -31.12 20.01 -14.12
N PRO A 334 -32.00 20.93 -14.56
CA PRO A 334 -33.43 20.82 -14.28
C PRO A 334 -33.97 19.50 -14.86
N GLY A 335 -34.39 18.57 -13.98
CA GLY A 335 -34.98 17.28 -14.34
C GLY A 335 -34.15 16.03 -14.02
N ARG A 336 -32.89 16.13 -13.57
CA ARG A 336 -32.06 14.95 -13.18
C ARG A 336 -31.84 14.84 -11.67
N ARG A 337 -32.91 14.84 -10.87
CA ARG A 337 -32.84 14.28 -9.51
C ARG A 337 -32.79 12.75 -9.63
N ARG A 338 -31.60 12.16 -9.82
CA ARG A 338 -31.43 10.78 -9.33
C ARG A 338 -31.70 10.81 -7.84
N VAL A 339 -32.52 9.91 -7.31
CA VAL A 339 -32.58 9.63 -5.88
C VAL A 339 -31.45 8.64 -5.65
N ASP A 340 -30.32 9.14 -5.12
CA ASP A 340 -29.26 8.27 -4.63
C ASP A 340 -29.37 8.42 -3.11
N ASP A 341 -30.05 7.46 -2.48
CA ASP A 341 -30.57 7.52 -1.09
C ASP A 341 -29.47 7.43 -0.01
N ASP A 342 -28.21 7.27 -0.41
CA ASP A 342 -27.02 7.18 0.44
C ASP A 342 -26.10 8.43 0.33
N ARG A 343 -26.61 9.56 -0.19
CA ARG A 343 -25.80 10.79 -0.33
C ARG A 343 -25.39 11.35 1.03
N ASP A 344 -24.12 11.75 1.12
CA ASP A 344 -23.64 12.63 2.18
C ASP A 344 -24.56 13.87 2.31
N PRO A 345 -24.78 14.41 3.52
CA PRO A 345 -25.58 15.62 3.71
C PRO A 345 -25.10 16.73 2.78
N PRO A 346 -25.98 17.63 2.32
CA PRO A 346 -25.57 18.74 1.47
C PRO A 346 -24.54 19.63 2.19
N PRO A 347 -23.58 20.22 1.46
CA PRO A 347 -22.71 21.24 2.03
C PRO A 347 -23.55 22.46 2.44
N ARG A 348 -23.06 23.22 3.42
CA ARG A 348 -23.65 24.52 3.76
C ARG A 348 -23.61 25.48 2.56
N ASP A 349 -24.60 26.37 2.47
CA ASP A 349 -24.75 27.29 1.33
C ASP A 349 -23.50 28.16 1.09
N GLY A 350 -22.83 28.59 2.16
CA GLY A 350 -21.60 29.38 2.07
C GLY A 350 -20.47 28.63 1.34
N LEU A 351 -20.23 27.38 1.72
CA LEU A 351 -19.25 26.51 1.08
C LEU A 351 -19.63 26.22 -0.37
N LEU A 352 -20.90 25.93 -0.64
CA LEU A 352 -21.37 25.67 -2.01
C LEU A 352 -21.15 26.88 -2.94
N ARG A 353 -21.39 28.11 -2.45
CA ARG A 353 -21.08 29.33 -3.19
C ARG A 353 -19.58 29.46 -3.48
N THR A 354 -18.73 29.17 -2.50
CA THR A 354 -17.27 29.17 -2.67
C THR A 354 -16.81 28.16 -3.72
N ILE A 355 -17.31 26.91 -3.65
CA ILE A 355 -17.01 25.85 -4.63
C ILE A 355 -17.41 26.30 -6.04
N ARG A 356 -18.62 26.83 -6.21
CA ARG A 356 -19.12 27.29 -7.53
C ARG A 356 -18.27 28.42 -8.10
N ARG A 357 -17.93 29.42 -7.28
CA ARG A 357 -17.06 30.54 -7.70
C ARG A 357 -15.68 30.03 -8.12
N LYS A 358 -15.09 29.12 -7.36
CA LYS A 358 -13.77 28.56 -7.66
C LYS A 358 -13.76 27.78 -8.97
N ARG A 359 -14.80 26.96 -9.22
CA ARG A 359 -14.99 26.24 -10.49
C ARG A 359 -15.06 27.15 -11.72
N LEU A 360 -15.67 28.34 -11.58
CA LEU A 360 -15.72 29.33 -12.65
C LEU A 360 -14.35 29.98 -12.92
N ALA A 361 -13.44 29.96 -11.95
CA ALA A 361 -12.14 30.62 -12.03
C ALA A 361 -10.98 29.68 -12.44
N GLN A 362 -11.04 28.38 -12.11
CA GLN A 362 -9.89 27.45 -12.17
C GLN A 362 -10.21 26.09 -12.81
N ASP A 363 -11.23 26.06 -13.68
CA ASP A 363 -11.78 24.82 -14.23
C ASP A 363 -12.38 23.87 -13.18
N ALA A 364 -12.95 22.76 -13.66
CA ALA A 364 -13.59 21.76 -12.83
C ALA A 364 -12.56 21.03 -11.94
N PRO A 365 -12.93 20.66 -10.70
CA PRO A 365 -12.07 19.87 -9.82
C PRO A 365 -11.75 18.52 -10.45
N PRO A 366 -10.51 18.01 -10.33
CA PRO A 366 -10.13 16.70 -10.84
C PRO A 366 -11.01 15.58 -10.26
N ALA A 367 -11.46 14.68 -11.13
CA ALA A 367 -12.33 13.55 -10.76
C ALA A 367 -11.59 12.20 -10.67
N TYR A 368 -10.31 12.19 -11.04
CA TYR A 368 -9.46 11.00 -11.04
C TYR A 368 -8.33 11.19 -10.03
N LEU A 369 -7.92 10.09 -9.41
CA LEU A 369 -6.74 9.99 -8.56
C LEU A 369 -5.86 8.83 -9.02
N ALA A 370 -4.60 8.84 -8.60
CA ALA A 370 -3.68 7.74 -8.79
C ALA A 370 -3.51 6.96 -7.48
N ILE A 371 -3.57 5.63 -7.57
CA ILE A 371 -3.26 4.71 -6.47
C ILE A 371 -1.92 4.08 -6.77
N LEU A 372 -0.94 4.36 -5.91
CA LEU A 372 0.41 3.81 -5.95
C LEU A 372 0.48 2.53 -5.12
N MET A 373 1.01 1.47 -5.72
CA MET A 373 1.59 0.33 -5.02
C MET A 373 3.07 0.23 -5.41
N MET A 374 3.97 0.12 -4.44
CA MET A 374 5.40 -0.03 -4.70
C MET A 374 6.00 -1.02 -3.70
N ASP A 375 6.95 -1.82 -4.15
CA ASP A 375 7.54 -2.93 -3.40
C ASP A 375 9.00 -3.14 -3.85
N GLY A 376 9.86 -3.54 -2.91
CA GLY A 376 11.29 -3.74 -3.09
C GLY A 376 11.61 -5.00 -3.89
N ASP A 377 12.42 -4.85 -4.93
CA ASP A 377 12.75 -5.97 -5.79
C ASP A 377 13.70 -6.95 -5.09
N ARG A 378 13.23 -8.19 -4.94
CA ARG A 378 14.03 -9.32 -4.45
C ARG A 378 14.54 -9.10 -3.02
N LEU A 379 13.81 -8.36 -2.18
CA LEU A 379 14.22 -8.12 -0.79
C LEU A 379 14.51 -9.42 -0.02
N GLY A 380 13.76 -10.50 -0.27
CA GLY A 380 14.04 -11.83 0.31
C GLY A 380 15.42 -12.38 -0.08
N GLN A 381 15.85 -12.21 -1.34
CA GLN A 381 17.20 -12.60 -1.78
C GLN A 381 18.25 -11.72 -1.09
N TRP A 382 18.02 -10.41 -1.02
CA TRP A 382 18.90 -9.51 -0.30
C TRP A 382 19.02 -9.88 1.17
N LEU A 383 17.94 -10.19 1.88
CA LEU A 383 17.96 -10.64 3.27
C LEU A 383 18.72 -11.97 3.44
N ALA A 384 18.69 -12.85 2.45
CA ALA A 384 19.50 -14.07 2.38
C ALA A 384 20.96 -13.83 1.94
N GLY A 385 21.35 -12.57 1.73
CA GLY A 385 22.70 -12.20 1.31
C GLY A 385 23.03 -12.65 -0.10
N ILE A 386 22.01 -12.74 -0.96
CA ILE A 386 22.09 -13.15 -2.36
C ILE A 386 21.79 -11.92 -3.24
N GLY A 387 22.73 -11.60 -4.11
CA GLY A 387 22.62 -10.48 -5.05
C GLY A 387 21.79 -10.84 -6.29
N PRO A 388 21.57 -9.87 -7.21
CA PRO A 388 20.68 -10.03 -8.36
C PRO A 388 21.03 -11.17 -9.32
N ASN A 389 22.29 -11.60 -9.36
CA ASN A 389 22.76 -12.66 -10.25
C ASN A 389 22.89 -14.03 -9.55
N GLY A 390 22.35 -14.16 -8.34
CA GLY A 390 22.52 -15.38 -7.52
C GLY A 390 23.89 -15.49 -6.85
N THR A 391 24.74 -14.47 -6.98
CA THR A 391 26.05 -14.40 -6.33
C THR A 391 25.92 -13.86 -4.90
N PRO A 392 26.89 -14.13 -4.00
CA PRO A 392 26.89 -13.50 -2.68
C PRO A 392 26.80 -11.96 -2.78
N ALA A 393 25.83 -11.37 -2.07
CA ALA A 393 25.64 -9.93 -1.98
C ALA A 393 26.66 -9.25 -1.05
N THR A 394 27.13 -9.99 -0.04
CA THR A 394 27.98 -9.45 1.02
C THR A 394 28.91 -10.52 1.60
N ARG A 395 30.03 -10.08 2.17
CA ARG A 395 30.95 -10.89 2.98
C ARG A 395 30.76 -10.70 4.49
N VAL A 396 29.87 -9.82 4.93
CA VAL A 396 29.62 -9.62 6.37
C VAL A 396 28.65 -10.66 6.93
N ALA A 397 28.65 -10.80 8.24
CA ALA A 397 27.78 -11.70 8.95
C ALA A 397 26.29 -11.28 8.83
N PRO A 398 25.33 -12.22 8.86
CA PRO A 398 23.92 -11.93 8.65
C PRO A 398 23.34 -10.87 9.60
N ASN A 399 23.81 -10.80 10.85
CA ASN A 399 23.28 -9.85 11.82
C ASN A 399 23.59 -8.40 11.43
N GLU A 400 24.84 -8.11 11.05
CA GLU A 400 25.25 -6.79 10.58
C GLU A 400 24.52 -6.43 9.28
N TRP A 401 24.42 -7.40 8.37
CA TRP A 401 23.75 -7.24 7.09
C TRP A 401 22.26 -6.95 7.22
N ILE A 402 21.52 -7.76 8.00
CA ILE A 402 20.10 -7.56 8.27
C ILE A 402 19.89 -6.22 8.98
N ALA A 403 20.72 -5.88 9.97
CA ALA A 403 20.59 -4.61 10.69
C ALA A 403 20.76 -3.41 9.75
N ALA A 404 21.68 -3.48 8.79
CA ALA A 404 21.89 -2.45 7.78
C ALA A 404 20.68 -2.30 6.83
N ILE A 405 20.16 -3.40 6.27
CA ILE A 405 18.95 -3.40 5.44
C ILE A 405 17.76 -2.86 6.24
N SER A 406 17.56 -3.40 7.44
CA SER A 406 16.48 -3.05 8.35
C SER A 406 16.50 -1.55 8.71
N ARG A 407 17.69 -0.96 8.90
CA ARG A 407 17.87 0.48 9.10
C ARG A 407 17.52 1.29 7.84
N ALA A 408 17.98 0.85 6.66
CA ALA A 408 17.67 1.53 5.39
C ALA A 408 16.16 1.57 5.14
N LEU A 409 15.49 0.43 5.33
CA LEU A 409 14.05 0.29 5.16
C LEU A 409 13.26 1.09 6.20
N ALA A 410 13.69 1.13 7.46
CA ALA A 410 13.05 1.95 8.48
C ALA A 410 13.18 3.44 8.16
N GLN A 411 14.36 3.94 7.75
CA GLN A 411 14.53 5.34 7.36
C GLN A 411 13.64 5.71 6.17
N PHE A 412 13.55 4.82 5.18
CA PHE A 412 12.70 5.01 4.02
C PHE A 412 11.21 5.06 4.41
N SER A 413 10.71 4.00 5.05
CA SER A 413 9.30 3.81 5.36
C SER A 413 8.75 4.76 6.43
N VAL A 414 9.55 5.07 7.47
CA VAL A 414 9.14 5.95 8.56
C VAL A 414 9.39 7.41 8.25
N GLY A 415 10.58 7.73 7.71
CA GLY A 415 11.02 9.10 7.52
C GLY A 415 10.58 9.67 6.16
N ARG A 416 10.90 8.96 5.08
CA ARG A 416 10.82 9.53 3.72
C ARG A 416 9.45 9.38 3.08
N VAL A 417 8.82 8.20 3.18
CA VAL A 417 7.54 7.95 2.51
C VAL A 417 6.44 8.93 2.94
N PRO A 418 6.15 9.14 4.24
CA PRO A 418 5.10 10.06 4.64
C PRO A 418 5.41 11.52 4.28
N GLU A 419 6.68 11.93 4.37
CA GLU A 419 7.17 13.26 3.98
C GLU A 419 6.91 13.52 2.49
N ILE A 420 7.43 12.64 1.63
CA ILE A 420 7.35 12.77 0.17
C ILE A 420 5.89 12.77 -0.28
N VAL A 421 5.11 11.77 0.14
CA VAL A 421 3.71 11.63 -0.30
C VAL A 421 2.87 12.85 0.08
N ARG A 422 3.02 13.39 1.31
CA ARG A 422 2.26 14.57 1.75
C ARG A 422 2.68 15.84 1.01
N ARG A 423 3.97 16.02 0.74
CA ARG A 423 4.47 17.16 -0.07
C ARG A 423 3.88 17.16 -1.48
N HIS A 424 3.67 15.98 -2.06
CA HIS A 424 2.99 15.77 -3.34
C HIS A 424 1.46 15.80 -3.24
N GLY A 425 0.89 16.30 -2.15
CA GLY A 425 -0.57 16.44 -1.98
C GLY A 425 -1.31 15.11 -1.84
N GLY A 426 -0.58 14.02 -1.60
CA GLY A 426 -1.09 12.67 -1.45
C GLY A 426 -1.32 12.26 0.00
N VAL A 427 -1.77 11.01 0.16
CA VAL A 427 -2.10 10.40 1.45
C VAL A 427 -1.38 9.06 1.57
N PRO A 428 -0.40 8.93 2.48
CA PRO A 428 0.24 7.65 2.76
C PRO A 428 -0.76 6.76 3.52
N ILE A 429 -0.95 5.54 3.04
CA ILE A 429 -1.87 4.58 3.67
C ILE A 429 -1.12 3.48 4.40
N TYR A 430 -0.05 2.98 3.78
CA TYR A 430 0.84 1.99 4.36
C TYR A 430 2.25 2.24 3.83
N SER A 431 3.22 2.10 4.71
CA SER A 431 4.63 2.29 4.41
C SER A 431 5.42 1.42 5.36
N GLY A 432 5.53 0.12 5.10
CA GLY A 432 6.14 -0.85 6.01
C GLY A 432 7.29 -1.56 5.34
N GLY A 433 8.52 -1.23 5.74
CA GLY A 433 9.73 -1.76 5.11
C GLY A 433 9.94 -1.15 3.72
N ASP A 434 9.81 -1.97 2.68
CA ASP A 434 9.90 -1.61 1.26
C ASP A 434 8.53 -1.39 0.60
N ASP A 435 7.47 -1.92 1.19
CA ASP A 435 6.10 -1.81 0.66
C ASP A 435 5.49 -0.44 0.93
N VAL A 436 4.95 0.19 -0.12
CA VAL A 436 4.27 1.49 -0.06
C VAL A 436 2.91 1.43 -0.76
N LEU A 437 1.89 1.94 -0.06
CA LEU A 437 0.56 2.22 -0.60
C LEU A 437 0.20 3.68 -0.33
N ALA A 438 -0.03 4.44 -1.39
CA ALA A 438 -0.36 5.86 -1.30
C ALA A 438 -1.40 6.26 -2.34
N PHE A 439 -2.24 7.23 -1.99
CA PHE A 439 -3.17 7.85 -2.94
C PHE A 439 -2.63 9.24 -3.30
N LEU A 440 -2.61 9.56 -4.59
CA LEU A 440 -1.95 10.75 -5.14
C LEU A 440 -2.91 11.52 -6.06
N PRO A 441 -2.87 12.86 -6.08
CA PRO A 441 -3.46 13.63 -7.17
C PRO A 441 -2.73 13.29 -8.49
N LEU A 442 -3.42 13.39 -9.63
CA LEU A 442 -2.81 13.02 -10.92
C LEU A 442 -1.60 13.89 -11.27
N GLU A 443 -1.69 15.19 -10.99
CA GLU A 443 -0.67 16.19 -11.31
C GLU A 443 0.70 15.84 -10.73
N ASP A 444 0.74 15.38 -9.48
CA ASP A 444 1.99 15.06 -8.77
C ASP A 444 2.31 13.56 -8.72
N SER A 445 1.51 12.73 -9.40
CA SER A 445 1.63 11.29 -9.27
C SER A 445 2.97 10.74 -9.78
N LEU A 446 3.44 11.17 -10.96
CA LEU A 446 4.74 10.71 -11.49
C LEU A 446 5.95 11.30 -10.73
N PRO A 447 5.99 12.61 -10.41
CA PRO A 447 7.06 13.18 -9.58
C PRO A 447 7.18 12.50 -8.21
N CYS A 448 6.06 12.23 -7.55
CA CYS A 448 6.06 11.54 -6.25
C CYS A 448 6.65 10.13 -6.38
N VAL A 449 6.25 9.37 -7.40
CA VAL A 449 6.72 7.99 -7.60
C VAL A 449 8.21 7.95 -7.93
N GLN A 450 8.71 8.89 -8.74
CA GLN A 450 10.13 9.04 -9.00
C GLN A 450 10.91 9.35 -7.71
N GLU A 451 10.45 10.32 -6.92
CA GLU A 451 11.14 10.74 -5.70
C GLU A 451 11.16 9.63 -4.63
N LEU A 452 10.08 8.84 -4.51
CA LEU A 452 10.05 7.68 -3.63
C LEU A 452 11.09 6.63 -4.03
N ARG A 453 11.21 6.34 -5.32
CA ARG A 453 12.22 5.42 -5.85
C ARG A 453 13.63 5.93 -5.59
N ASP A 454 13.89 7.22 -5.81
CA ASP A 454 15.20 7.81 -5.58
C ASP A 454 15.56 7.81 -4.08
N ALA A 455 14.59 8.08 -3.19
CA ALA A 455 14.79 8.00 -1.74
C ALA A 455 15.07 6.57 -1.25
N TYR A 456 14.44 5.55 -1.86
CA TYR A 456 14.75 4.14 -1.57
C TYR A 456 16.19 3.80 -1.96
N VAL A 457 16.59 4.16 -3.18
CA VAL A 457 17.95 3.90 -3.71
C VAL A 457 19.00 4.64 -2.90
N GLU A 458 18.76 5.90 -2.51
CA GLU A 458 19.65 6.69 -1.67
C GLU A 458 19.85 6.03 -0.29
N GLY A 459 18.76 5.58 0.34
CA GLY A 459 18.81 4.87 1.61
C GLY A 459 19.63 3.59 1.52
N TRP A 460 19.45 2.82 0.44
CA TRP A 460 20.22 1.62 0.19
C TRP A 460 21.71 1.91 -0.04
N ALA A 461 22.02 2.90 -0.88
CA ALA A 461 23.37 3.32 -1.18
C ALA A 461 24.13 3.80 0.07
N ARG A 462 23.42 4.40 1.02
CA ARG A 462 24.00 4.91 2.25
C ARG A 462 24.32 3.81 3.26
N TRP A 463 23.41 2.86 3.47
CA TRP A 463 23.51 1.92 4.59
C TRP A 463 23.90 0.50 4.19
N VAL A 464 23.59 0.07 2.97
CA VAL A 464 23.76 -1.32 2.53
C VAL A 464 24.90 -1.46 1.52
N ASP A 465 25.00 -0.58 0.52
CA ASP A 465 26.08 -0.62 -0.48
C ASP A 465 27.51 -0.62 0.09
N PRO A 466 27.82 0.03 1.23
CA PRO A 466 29.14 -0.08 1.85
C PRO A 466 29.51 -1.51 2.26
N LEU A 467 28.52 -2.35 2.56
CA LEU A 467 28.67 -3.75 2.97
C LEU A 467 28.53 -4.71 1.76
N CYS A 468 28.15 -4.20 0.59
CA CYS A 468 27.99 -5.01 -0.62
C CYS A 468 29.33 -5.40 -1.24
N GLU A 469 29.38 -6.62 -1.76
CA GLU A 469 30.37 -7.04 -2.74
C GLU A 469 30.35 -6.11 -3.96
N PRO A 470 31.50 -5.85 -4.62
CA PRO A 470 31.56 -4.93 -5.77
C PRO A 470 30.54 -5.25 -6.87
N ALA A 471 30.29 -6.54 -7.14
CA ALA A 471 29.34 -6.98 -8.16
C ALA A 471 27.86 -6.82 -7.77
N ALA A 472 27.57 -6.61 -6.48
CA ALA A 472 26.21 -6.46 -5.96
C ALA A 472 25.83 -4.99 -5.69
N ARG A 473 26.80 -4.07 -5.64
CA ARG A 473 26.55 -2.65 -5.34
C ARG A 473 25.52 -2.03 -6.28
N SER A 474 24.66 -1.17 -5.72
CA SER A 474 23.62 -0.45 -6.46
C SER A 474 22.64 -1.37 -7.20
N GLY A 475 22.53 -2.63 -6.77
CA GLY A 475 21.63 -3.61 -7.35
C GLY A 475 20.22 -3.61 -6.76
N ALA A 476 19.95 -2.84 -5.70
CA ALA A 476 18.63 -2.79 -5.09
C ALA A 476 17.72 -1.83 -5.83
N THR A 477 16.57 -2.36 -6.25
CA THR A 477 15.61 -1.65 -7.08
C THR A 477 14.21 -1.77 -6.47
N VAL A 478 13.27 -0.99 -6.99
CA VAL A 478 11.85 -1.07 -6.64
C VAL A 478 11.02 -1.22 -7.90
N SER A 479 9.92 -1.94 -7.78
CA SER A 479 8.88 -2.00 -8.80
C SER A 479 7.62 -1.30 -8.31
N ALA A 480 6.95 -0.58 -9.20
CA ALA A 480 5.75 0.18 -8.86
C ALA A 480 4.60 -0.03 -9.86
N GLY A 481 3.38 0.03 -9.34
CA GLY A 481 2.14 0.08 -10.08
C GLY A 481 1.38 1.35 -9.76
N LEU A 482 0.98 2.10 -10.79
CA LEU A 482 0.18 3.31 -10.64
C LEU A 482 -1.15 3.14 -11.37
N ALA A 483 -2.23 2.95 -10.61
CA ALA A 483 -3.57 2.84 -11.17
C ALA A 483 -4.30 4.18 -11.08
N VAL A 484 -4.66 4.74 -12.24
CA VAL A 484 -5.49 5.94 -12.36
C VAL A 484 -6.95 5.53 -12.43
N VAL A 485 -7.75 5.99 -11.47
CA VAL A 485 -9.15 5.59 -11.32
C VAL A 485 -10.05 6.80 -11.04
N HIS A 486 -11.33 6.70 -11.38
CA HIS A 486 -12.29 7.73 -11.02
C HIS A 486 -12.57 7.68 -9.52
N HIS A 487 -12.81 8.83 -8.87
CA HIS A 487 -13.05 8.90 -7.42
C HIS A 487 -14.28 8.12 -6.92
N LYS A 488 -15.16 7.69 -7.84
CA LYS A 488 -16.37 6.88 -7.57
C LYS A 488 -16.17 5.39 -7.83
N GLU A 489 -15.01 5.01 -8.32
CA GLU A 489 -14.69 3.60 -8.60
C GLU A 489 -14.74 2.79 -7.30
N ASP A 490 -15.13 1.52 -7.40
CA ASP A 490 -15.08 0.63 -6.23
C ASP A 490 -13.62 0.52 -5.75
N LEU A 491 -13.39 0.83 -4.46
CA LEU A 491 -12.05 0.93 -3.92
C LEU A 491 -11.30 -0.41 -3.97
N ARG A 492 -12.00 -1.54 -3.86
CA ARG A 492 -11.37 -2.87 -3.93
C ARG A 492 -10.93 -3.16 -5.35
N TYR A 493 -11.76 -2.82 -6.34
CA TYR A 493 -11.38 -2.89 -7.75
C TYR A 493 -10.15 -2.01 -8.02
N ALA A 494 -10.17 -0.76 -7.56
CA ALA A 494 -9.08 0.18 -7.76
C ALA A 494 -7.75 -0.29 -7.13
N LEU A 495 -7.78 -0.81 -5.89
CA LEU A 495 -6.62 -1.42 -5.24
C LEU A 495 -6.14 -2.67 -5.98
N GLY A 496 -7.06 -3.49 -6.49
CA GLY A 496 -6.76 -4.65 -7.33
C GLY A 496 -6.02 -4.26 -8.62
N ARG A 497 -6.41 -3.15 -9.26
CA ARG A 497 -5.72 -2.60 -10.44
C ARG A 497 -4.31 -2.11 -10.11
N ALA A 498 -4.12 -1.41 -9.00
CA ALA A 498 -2.80 -0.94 -8.57
C ALA A 498 -1.83 -2.12 -8.30
N ARG A 499 -2.32 -3.17 -7.62
CA ARG A 499 -1.55 -4.40 -7.39
C ARG A 499 -1.24 -5.15 -8.67
N ALA A 500 -2.21 -5.29 -9.56
CA ALA A 500 -1.99 -5.94 -10.85
C ALA A 500 -0.93 -5.20 -11.68
N ALA A 501 -0.90 -3.86 -11.61
CA ALA A 501 0.11 -3.04 -12.26
C ALA A 501 1.51 -3.26 -11.63
N GLU A 502 1.62 -3.25 -10.31
CA GLU A 502 2.89 -3.53 -9.61
C GLU A 502 3.41 -4.93 -9.96
N HIS A 503 2.53 -5.93 -9.93
CA HIS A 503 2.90 -7.29 -10.32
C HIS A 503 3.35 -7.38 -11.78
N ALA A 504 2.69 -6.64 -12.69
CA ALA A 504 3.11 -6.56 -14.09
C ALA A 504 4.49 -5.92 -14.24
N ALA A 505 4.86 -4.93 -13.41
CA ALA A 505 6.21 -4.35 -13.40
C ALA A 505 7.25 -5.40 -12.97
N LYS A 506 6.97 -6.18 -11.93
CA LYS A 506 7.84 -7.29 -11.49
C LYS A 506 8.00 -8.37 -12.56
N GLN A 507 6.91 -8.76 -13.22
CA GLN A 507 6.94 -9.74 -14.31
C GLN A 507 7.67 -9.22 -15.56
N ALA A 508 7.67 -7.90 -15.79
CA ALA A 508 8.36 -7.26 -16.91
C ALA A 508 9.87 -7.10 -16.70
N GLY A 509 10.45 -7.78 -15.71
CA GLY A 509 11.88 -7.74 -15.42
C GLY A 509 12.28 -6.89 -14.22
N ARG A 510 11.31 -6.38 -13.44
CA ARG A 510 11.54 -5.53 -12.24
C ARG A 510 12.17 -4.18 -12.58
N ASP A 511 12.51 -3.37 -11.58
CA ASP A 511 13.07 -2.03 -11.74
C ASP A 511 12.27 -1.21 -12.78
N ALA A 512 10.95 -1.16 -12.59
CA ALA A 512 10.04 -0.56 -13.54
C ALA A 512 8.76 -0.04 -12.86
N VAL A 513 8.06 0.83 -13.58
CA VAL A 513 6.72 1.29 -13.25
C VAL A 513 5.75 0.73 -14.26
N THR A 514 4.56 0.31 -13.83
CA THR A 514 3.43 0.07 -14.73
C THR A 514 2.33 1.08 -14.47
N LEU A 515 1.94 1.81 -15.52
CA LEU A 515 0.80 2.72 -15.50
C LEU A 515 -0.45 1.95 -15.93
N THR A 516 -1.55 2.08 -15.20
CA THR A 516 -2.85 1.53 -15.56
C THR A 516 -3.91 2.62 -15.52
N ILE A 517 -4.43 3.00 -16.68
CA ILE A 517 -5.51 3.99 -16.80
C ILE A 517 -6.85 3.28 -16.84
N CYS A 518 -7.70 3.54 -15.85
CA CYS A 518 -9.06 3.00 -15.78
C CYS A 518 -10.07 4.09 -16.14
N ARG A 519 -10.47 4.14 -17.42
CA ARG A 519 -11.43 5.14 -17.88
C ARG A 519 -12.84 4.75 -17.46
N ARG A 520 -13.65 5.76 -17.15
CA ARG A 520 -15.07 5.57 -16.79
C ARG A 520 -15.93 5.00 -17.93
N SER A 521 -15.47 5.08 -19.19
CA SER A 521 -16.09 4.43 -20.34
C SER A 521 -16.01 2.90 -20.29
N GLY A 522 -15.16 2.33 -19.42
CA GLY A 522 -14.87 0.90 -19.34
C GLY A 522 -13.60 0.48 -20.09
N GLU A 523 -12.96 1.38 -20.85
CA GLU A 523 -11.67 1.10 -21.48
C GLU A 523 -10.54 1.17 -20.44
N HIS A 524 -9.83 0.06 -20.28
CA HIS A 524 -8.65 -0.02 -19.42
C HIS A 524 -7.38 -0.18 -20.27
N ALA A 525 -6.40 0.68 -20.04
CA ALA A 525 -5.11 0.63 -20.71
C ALA A 525 -4.01 0.41 -19.67
N SER A 526 -3.02 -0.43 -19.98
CA SER A 526 -1.89 -0.70 -19.10
C SER A 526 -0.59 -0.74 -19.88
N VAL A 527 0.46 -0.11 -19.35
CA VAL A 527 1.77 -0.05 -20.00
C VAL A 527 2.88 -0.01 -18.96
N GLY A 528 3.91 -0.84 -19.16
CA GLY A 528 5.11 -0.86 -18.34
C GLY A 528 6.18 0.03 -18.93
N LEU A 529 6.95 0.72 -18.09
CA LEU A 529 8.11 1.50 -18.49
C LEU A 529 9.25 1.38 -17.46
N PRO A 530 10.52 1.33 -17.90
CA PRO A 530 11.66 1.48 -16.99
C PRO A 530 11.70 2.88 -16.36
N TRP A 531 12.25 2.97 -15.15
CA TRP A 531 12.41 4.24 -14.41
C TRP A 531 13.15 5.31 -15.21
N SER A 532 14.13 4.93 -16.03
CA SER A 532 14.91 5.87 -16.85
C SER A 532 14.08 6.68 -17.84
N LEU A 533 12.87 6.20 -18.19
CA LEU A 533 11.96 6.89 -19.11
C LEU A 533 10.88 7.71 -18.39
N LEU A 534 10.68 7.49 -17.08
CA LEU A 534 9.64 8.18 -16.30
C LEU A 534 9.78 9.72 -16.36
N PRO A 535 10.98 10.32 -16.26
CA PRO A 535 11.13 11.77 -16.41
C PRO A 535 10.71 12.30 -17.78
N ARG A 536 10.89 11.51 -18.85
CA ARG A 536 10.46 11.90 -20.21
C ARG A 536 8.94 11.90 -20.31
N VAL A 537 8.29 10.91 -19.70
CA VAL A 537 6.82 10.83 -19.64
C VAL A 537 6.22 11.96 -18.81
N GLU A 538 6.85 12.35 -17.71
CA GLU A 538 6.41 13.53 -16.93
C GLU A 538 6.53 14.84 -17.73
N ARG A 539 7.59 15.01 -18.53
CA ARG A 539 7.67 16.15 -19.45
C ARG A 539 6.50 16.18 -20.43
N TRP A 540 6.13 15.03 -21.00
CA TRP A 540 4.97 14.95 -21.90
C TRP A 540 3.67 15.26 -21.17
N ARG A 541 3.47 14.74 -19.96
CA ARG A 541 2.32 15.08 -19.11
C ARG A 541 2.24 16.60 -18.91
N THR A 542 3.35 17.25 -18.58
CA THR A 542 3.43 18.70 -18.41
C THR A 542 3.12 19.45 -19.73
N SER A 543 3.67 19.00 -20.87
CA SER A 543 3.36 19.59 -22.18
C SER A 543 1.88 19.45 -22.55
N PHE A 544 1.26 18.30 -22.27
CA PHE A 544 -0.17 18.10 -22.49
C PHE A 544 -1.03 18.97 -21.55
N ALA A 545 -0.60 19.17 -20.31
CA ALA A 545 -1.24 20.08 -19.37
C ALA A 545 -1.15 21.54 -19.85
N ALA A 546 -0.04 21.92 -20.48
CA ALA A 546 0.15 23.22 -21.14
C ALA A 546 -0.62 23.37 -22.47
N GLY A 547 -1.38 22.35 -22.88
CA GLY A 547 -2.26 22.41 -24.05
C GLY A 547 -1.70 21.75 -25.32
N ALA A 548 -0.62 20.96 -25.23
CA ALA A 548 -0.13 20.21 -26.38
C ALA A 548 -1.20 19.25 -26.93
N SER A 549 -1.29 19.09 -28.26
CA SER A 549 -2.26 18.19 -28.89
C SER A 549 -1.83 16.72 -28.83
N ASP A 550 -2.77 15.83 -28.52
CA ASP A 550 -2.62 14.36 -28.51
C ASP A 550 -3.38 13.68 -29.66
N ARG A 551 -4.07 14.44 -30.52
CA ARG A 551 -4.84 13.92 -31.66
C ARG A 551 -4.02 13.02 -32.57
N TRP A 552 -2.74 13.34 -32.74
CA TRP A 552 -1.81 12.59 -33.57
C TRP A 552 -1.58 11.15 -33.06
N LEU A 553 -1.73 10.90 -31.75
CA LEU A 553 -1.64 9.56 -31.16
C LEU A 553 -2.80 8.67 -31.58
N TYR A 554 -3.99 9.24 -31.79
CA TYR A 554 -5.15 8.49 -32.28
C TYR A 554 -4.98 8.10 -33.74
N VAL A 555 -4.40 9.00 -34.55
CA VAL A 555 -4.02 8.69 -35.94
C VAL A 555 -2.97 7.59 -35.96
N LEU A 556 -1.91 7.71 -35.17
CA LEU A 556 -0.87 6.69 -35.06
C LEU A 556 -1.44 5.33 -34.60
N ARG A 557 -2.39 5.33 -33.65
CA ARG A 557 -3.09 4.11 -33.22
C ARG A 557 -3.89 3.48 -34.36
N SER A 558 -4.52 4.28 -35.22
CA SER A 558 -5.26 3.76 -36.38
C SER A 558 -4.36 3.15 -37.46
N GLU A 559 -3.10 3.61 -37.54
CA GLU A 559 -2.09 3.12 -38.47
C GLU A 559 -1.29 1.93 -37.90
N LEU A 560 -1.49 1.56 -36.63
CA LEU A 560 -0.80 0.46 -35.94
C LEU A 560 -0.88 -0.88 -36.69
N PRO A 561 -2.00 -1.31 -37.32
CA PRO A 561 -2.03 -2.55 -38.09
C PRO A 561 -1.06 -2.56 -39.28
N THR A 562 -0.76 -1.38 -39.84
CA THR A 562 0.16 -1.21 -40.97
C THR A 562 1.60 -1.07 -40.49
N LEU A 563 1.82 -0.24 -39.45
CA LEU A 563 3.16 0.09 -38.95
C LEU A 563 3.75 -0.96 -38.00
N GLY A 564 2.90 -1.72 -37.31
CA GLY A 564 3.29 -2.70 -36.29
C GLY A 564 3.71 -4.07 -36.82
N GLY A 565 3.69 -4.28 -38.15
CA GLY A 565 4.14 -5.51 -38.78
C GLY A 565 5.65 -5.72 -38.72
N ASP A 566 6.08 -6.98 -38.73
CA ASP A 566 7.51 -7.35 -38.63
C ASP A 566 8.34 -6.92 -39.85
N GLU A 567 7.71 -6.72 -41.00
CA GLU A 567 8.36 -6.31 -42.25
C GLU A 567 8.62 -4.80 -42.33
N MET A 568 7.98 -3.98 -41.49
CA MET A 568 8.12 -2.52 -41.55
C MET A 568 9.41 -2.05 -40.87
N PRO A 569 10.33 -1.34 -41.56
CA PRO A 569 11.54 -0.80 -40.93
C PRO A 569 11.22 0.23 -39.84
N TRP A 570 11.98 0.23 -38.73
CA TRP A 570 11.82 1.24 -37.68
C TRP A 570 11.98 2.67 -38.20
N LEU A 571 12.86 2.89 -39.18
CA LEU A 571 13.02 4.19 -39.84
C LEU A 571 11.70 4.71 -40.46
N ALA A 572 10.85 3.83 -40.98
CA ALA A 572 9.54 4.23 -41.51
C ALA A 572 8.57 4.62 -40.39
N VAL A 573 8.60 3.88 -39.26
CA VAL A 573 7.81 4.20 -38.07
C VAL A 573 8.25 5.53 -37.46
N GLU A 574 9.55 5.76 -37.30
CA GLU A 574 10.14 7.01 -36.80
C GLU A 574 9.76 8.20 -37.70
N ALA A 575 9.83 8.03 -39.03
CA ALA A 575 9.41 9.05 -39.99
C ALA A 575 7.92 9.38 -39.86
N GLU A 576 7.07 8.37 -39.66
CA GLU A 576 5.63 8.57 -39.49
C GLU A 576 5.30 9.26 -38.15
N VAL A 577 5.93 8.84 -37.05
CA VAL A 577 5.80 9.52 -35.74
C VAL A 577 6.22 10.98 -35.84
N ARG A 578 7.36 11.26 -36.47
CA ARG A 578 7.84 12.62 -36.71
C ARG A 578 6.85 13.44 -37.53
N ARG A 579 6.32 12.87 -38.61
CA ARG A 579 5.32 13.50 -39.49
C ARG A 579 4.03 13.83 -38.73
N LEU A 580 3.53 12.91 -37.93
CA LEU A 580 2.31 13.07 -37.13
C LEU A 580 2.48 14.07 -35.99
N ALA A 581 3.58 14.02 -35.24
CA ALA A 581 3.89 14.99 -34.20
C ALA A 581 4.07 16.42 -34.77
N SER A 582 4.52 16.53 -36.02
CA SER A 582 4.67 17.82 -36.72
C SER A 582 3.35 18.46 -37.15
N ARG A 583 2.23 17.71 -37.19
CA ARG A 583 0.94 18.19 -37.75
C ARG A 583 0.20 19.22 -36.89
N ALA A 584 0.60 19.44 -35.65
CA ALA A 584 -0.02 20.46 -34.81
C ALA A 584 0.28 21.87 -35.35
N GLU A 585 -0.77 22.67 -35.56
CA GLU A 585 -0.69 24.01 -36.18
C GLU A 585 0.12 25.01 -35.36
N ASP A 586 0.13 24.86 -34.02
CA ASP A 586 0.88 25.71 -33.10
C ASP A 586 2.13 24.99 -32.58
N PRO A 587 3.34 25.42 -32.98
CA PRO A 587 4.60 24.86 -32.50
C PRO A 587 4.81 25.00 -30.99
N ALA A 588 4.14 25.96 -30.32
CA ALA A 588 4.20 26.12 -28.86
C ALA A 588 3.26 25.17 -28.12
N ARG A 589 2.32 24.52 -28.83
CA ARG A 589 1.34 23.56 -28.28
C ARG A 589 1.46 22.20 -28.95
N ARG A 590 2.69 21.73 -29.13
CA ARG A 590 2.97 20.39 -29.65
C ARG A 590 4.10 19.73 -28.88
N ILE A 591 4.07 18.39 -28.88
CA ILE A 591 5.26 17.60 -28.55
C ILE A 591 6.26 17.78 -29.69
N GLY A 592 7.54 18.01 -29.36
CA GLY A 592 8.59 18.16 -30.36
C GLY A 592 8.68 16.91 -31.24
N PRO A 593 8.71 17.02 -32.58
CA PRO A 593 8.81 15.84 -33.46
C PRO A 593 10.05 14.99 -33.19
N ASP A 594 11.20 15.63 -32.91
CA ASP A 594 12.42 14.94 -32.48
C ASP A 594 12.24 14.27 -31.11
N GLU A 595 11.63 14.98 -30.15
CA GLU A 595 11.35 14.44 -28.82
C GLU A 595 10.43 13.20 -28.88
N ALA A 596 9.47 13.19 -29.81
CA ALA A 596 8.59 12.05 -30.08
C ALA A 596 9.36 10.81 -30.55
N VAL A 597 10.28 11.01 -31.49
CA VAL A 597 11.15 9.93 -32.01
C VAL A 597 12.13 9.47 -30.92
N ASP A 598 12.76 10.40 -30.21
CA ASP A 598 13.72 10.09 -29.14
C ASP A 598 13.09 9.27 -28.02
N LEU A 599 11.82 9.53 -27.66
CA LEU A 599 11.10 8.71 -26.68
C LEU A 599 10.73 7.34 -27.25
N LEU A 600 10.29 7.27 -28.51
CA LEU A 600 10.01 5.99 -29.17
C LEU A 600 11.25 5.10 -29.18
N ASP A 601 12.39 5.63 -29.61
CA ASP A 601 13.64 4.88 -29.72
C ASP A 601 14.14 4.40 -28.37
N ALA A 602 14.15 5.30 -27.37
CA ALA A 602 14.54 4.93 -26.02
C ALA A 602 13.60 3.88 -25.40
N TYR A 603 12.29 3.98 -25.69
CA TYR A 603 11.31 2.98 -25.27
C TYR A 603 11.52 1.64 -25.97
N ARG A 604 11.72 1.65 -27.29
CA ARG A 604 12.04 0.46 -28.08
C ARG A 604 13.26 -0.25 -27.51
N GLU A 605 14.39 0.43 -27.40
CA GLU A 605 15.63 -0.16 -26.93
C GLU A 605 15.49 -0.75 -25.53
N ALA A 606 14.74 -0.08 -24.65
CA ALA A 606 14.50 -0.59 -23.31
C ALA A 606 13.60 -1.83 -23.28
N MET A 607 12.59 -1.88 -24.14
CA MET A 607 11.64 -3.00 -24.18
C MET A 607 12.20 -4.21 -24.94
N GLU A 608 12.98 -3.99 -26.00
CA GLU A 608 13.72 -5.04 -26.72
C GLU A 608 14.75 -5.71 -25.81
N ARG A 609 15.49 -4.94 -24.98
CA ARG A 609 16.38 -5.49 -23.94
C ARG A 609 15.66 -6.33 -22.90
N ARG A 610 14.36 -6.09 -22.69
CA ARG A 610 13.48 -6.86 -21.81
C ARG A 610 12.73 -7.99 -22.56
N GLY A 611 13.11 -8.30 -23.80
CA GLY A 611 12.57 -9.40 -24.59
C GLY A 611 11.15 -9.17 -25.13
N ARG A 612 10.70 -7.92 -25.26
CA ARG A 612 9.38 -7.60 -25.82
C ARG A 612 9.40 -7.63 -27.35
N GLY A 613 8.40 -8.28 -27.94
CA GLY A 613 8.25 -8.36 -29.40
C GLY A 613 7.85 -7.02 -30.04
N ARG A 614 8.31 -6.80 -31.27
CA ARG A 614 8.20 -5.55 -32.05
C ARG A 614 6.78 -4.95 -32.08
N GLY A 615 5.78 -5.72 -32.56
CA GLY A 615 4.41 -5.23 -32.70
C GLY A 615 3.80 -4.74 -31.38
N ARG A 616 4.26 -5.28 -30.25
CA ARG A 616 3.83 -4.86 -28.90
C ARG A 616 4.51 -3.57 -28.45
N VAL A 617 5.76 -3.33 -28.86
CA VAL A 617 6.51 -2.11 -28.50
C VAL A 617 5.80 -0.85 -29.00
N LEU A 618 5.39 -0.82 -30.27
CA LEU A 618 4.72 0.36 -30.84
C LEU A 618 3.33 0.57 -30.20
N ALA A 619 2.57 -0.51 -30.00
CA ALA A 619 1.27 -0.44 -29.32
C ALA A 619 1.40 0.09 -27.88
N ASP A 620 2.40 -0.38 -27.15
CA ASP A 620 2.69 0.04 -25.79
C ASP A 620 3.19 1.50 -25.76
N PHE A 621 4.04 1.93 -26.71
CA PHE A 621 4.47 3.33 -26.84
C PHE A 621 3.29 4.28 -27.03
N ILE A 622 2.36 3.95 -27.95
CA ILE A 622 1.13 4.73 -28.15
C ILE A 622 0.33 4.80 -26.85
N THR A 623 0.21 3.67 -26.15
CA THR A 623 -0.49 3.59 -24.86
C THR A 623 0.20 4.42 -23.79
N LEU A 624 1.53 4.47 -23.76
CA LEU A 624 2.32 5.30 -22.85
C LEU A 624 2.06 6.78 -23.08
N ALA A 625 2.14 7.22 -24.33
CA ALA A 625 1.90 8.59 -24.72
C ALA A 625 0.46 9.05 -24.41
N GLN A 626 -0.52 8.19 -24.69
CA GLN A 626 -1.92 8.46 -24.33
C GLN A 626 -2.13 8.49 -22.82
N SER A 627 -1.43 7.65 -22.05
CA SER A 627 -1.47 7.67 -20.60
C SER A 627 -0.91 8.99 -20.04
N ALA A 628 0.15 9.52 -20.63
CA ALA A 628 0.68 10.85 -20.27
C ALA A 628 -0.33 11.97 -20.53
N SER A 629 -1.02 11.94 -21.68
CA SER A 629 -2.10 12.89 -21.99
C SER A 629 -3.24 12.78 -20.97
N PHE A 630 -3.66 11.56 -20.64
CA PHE A 630 -4.74 11.32 -19.69
C PHE A 630 -4.38 11.81 -18.28
N LEU A 631 -3.16 11.54 -17.81
CA LEU A 631 -2.64 12.03 -16.52
C LEU A 631 -2.64 13.56 -16.45
N ALA A 632 -2.44 14.25 -17.57
CA ALA A 632 -2.46 15.70 -17.65
C ALA A 632 -3.88 16.29 -17.56
N ARG A 633 -4.87 15.63 -18.15
CA ARG A 633 -6.21 16.22 -18.38
C ARG A 633 -7.34 15.59 -17.57
N GLY A 634 -7.18 14.35 -17.10
CA GLY A 634 -8.23 13.58 -16.43
C GLY A 634 -9.45 13.28 -17.32
N ARG A 635 -9.30 13.41 -18.64
CA ARG A 635 -10.31 13.16 -19.67
C ARG A 635 -9.61 12.90 -21.00
N ASP A 636 -10.28 12.15 -21.87
CA ASP A 636 -9.85 11.94 -23.26
C ASP A 636 -9.99 13.22 -24.10
#